data_AF-A0A1Z3NCP5-F1
#
_entry.id   AF-A0A1Z3NCP5-F1
#
_cell.length_a   1.000
_cell.length_b   1.000
_cell.length_c   1.000
_cell.angle_alpha   90.00
_cell.angle_beta   90.00
_cell.angle_gamma   90.00
#
_symmetry.space_group_name_H-M   'P 1'
#
loop_
_entity.id
_entity.type
_entity.pdbx_description
1 polymer ?
#
loop_
_entity_poly.entity_id
_entity_poly.type
_entity_poly.pdbx_seq_one_letter_code
_entity_poly.pdbx_strand_id
1 'polypeptide(L)' 'MTPEKLDFIFPFVVFFYGLLMVVVLENPVLARIGQERMGEAYANLAKHKSLGWVCFFVGGLWSVQNVWYTSL' A
#
# COMPACT_ATOMS: atom_id res chain seq x y z
N MET A 1 -10.35 5.94 -19.93
CA MET A 1 -9.44 4.80 -19.71
C MET A 1 -10.21 3.55 -20.10
N THR A 2 -9.66 2.64 -20.90
CA THR A 2 -10.33 1.35 -21.14
C THR A 2 -10.26 0.51 -19.87
N PRO A 3 -11.23 -0.37 -19.59
CA PRO A 3 -11.18 -1.26 -18.42
C PRO A 3 -9.86 -2.04 -18.32
N GLU A 4 -9.34 -2.52 -19.45
CA GLU A 4 -8.07 -3.25 -19.54
C GLU A 4 -6.86 -2.44 -19.02
N LYS A 5 -6.79 -1.14 -19.36
CA LYS A 5 -5.72 -0.27 -18.87
C LYS A 5 -5.86 0.00 -17.38
N LEU A 6 -7.09 0.06 -16.87
CA LEU A 6 -7.35 0.24 -15.46
C LEU A 6 -6.91 -1.01 -14.67
N ASP A 7 -7.28 -2.21 -15.14
CA ASP A 7 -6.90 -3.48 -14.51
C ASP A 7 -5.39 -3.69 -14.49
N PHE A 8 -4.68 -3.19 -15.50
CA PHE A 8 -3.22 -3.20 -15.50
C PHE A 8 -2.64 -2.28 -14.42
N ILE A 9 -3.12 -1.03 -14.33
CA ILE A 9 -2.55 0.00 -13.43
C ILE A 9 -2.97 -0.19 -11.96
N PHE A 10 -4.19 -0.67 -11.73
CA PHE A 10 -4.79 -0.80 -10.40
C PHE A 10 -3.91 -1.53 -9.37
N PRO A 11 -3.31 -2.71 -9.65
CA PRO A 11 -2.46 -3.39 -8.67
C PRO A 11 -1.23 -2.59 -8.26
N PHE A 12 -0.68 -1.76 -9.14
CA PHE A 12 0.46 -0.90 -8.80
C PHE A 12 0.05 0.19 -7.81
N VAL A 13 -1.16 0.75 -7.97
CA VAL A 13 -1.71 1.74 -7.02
C VAL A 13 -1.96 1.10 -5.66
N VAL A 14 -2.56 -0.10 -5.65
CA VAL A 14 -2.81 -0.87 -4.42
C VAL A 14 -1.49 -1.20 -3.72
N PHE A 15 -0.49 -1.67 -4.49
CA PHE A 15 0.84 -1.94 -3.98
C PHE A 15 1.47 -0.70 -3.35
N PHE A 16 1.46 0.41 -4.07
CA PHE A 16 2.07 1.66 -3.62
C PHE A 16 1.40 2.19 -2.35
N TYR A 17 0.07 2.13 -2.26
CA TYR A 17 -0.66 2.45 -1.04
C TYR A 17 -0.23 1.56 0.14
N GLY A 18 -0.17 0.25 -0.09
CA GLY A 18 0.29 -0.71 0.93
C GLY A 18 1.73 -0.43 1.38
N LEU A 19 2.63 -0.16 0.44
CA LEU A 19 4.03 0.21 0.71
C LEU A 19 4.12 1.44 1.61
N LEU A 20 3.40 2.52 1.29
CA LEU A 20 3.37 3.73 2.11
C LEU A 20 2.85 3.44 3.52
N MET A 21 1.76 2.69 3.63
CA MET A 21 1.18 2.31 4.92
C MET A 21 2.17 1.51 5.77
N VAL A 22 2.82 0.50 5.18
CA VAL A 22 3.83 -0.32 5.87
C VAL A 22 5.01 0.52 6.30
N VAL A 23 5.56 1.37 5.42
CA VAL A 23 6.70 2.24 5.75
C VAL A 23 6.37 3.19 6.91
N VAL A 24 5.20 3.84 6.88
CA VAL A 24 4.80 4.80 7.90
C VAL A 24 4.48 4.14 9.24
N LEU A 25 3.81 2.98 9.22
CA LEU A 25 3.31 2.34 10.45
C LEU A 25 4.30 1.36 11.08
N GLU A 26 5.23 0.77 10.32
CA GLU A 26 6.23 -0.17 10.84
C GLU A 26 7.57 0.50 11.17
N ASN A 27 7.88 1.66 10.58
CA ASN A 27 9.10 2.37 10.92
C ASN A 27 8.95 3.05 12.30
N PRO A 28 9.78 2.71 13.30
CA PRO A 28 9.62 3.22 14.66
C PRO A 28 9.80 4.74 14.77
N VAL A 29 10.61 5.35 13.89
CA VAL A 29 10.83 6.80 13.87
C VAL A 29 9.58 7.52 13.34
N LEU A 30 9.03 7.03 12.21
CA LEU A 30 7.83 7.63 11.62
C LEU A 30 6.58 7.40 12.49
N ALA A 31 6.47 6.20 13.07
CA ALA A 31 5.41 5.89 14.02
C ALA A 31 5.42 6.83 15.23
N ARG A 32 6.59 7.07 15.81
CA ARG A 32 6.75 8.01 16.92
C ARG A 32 6.35 9.44 16.52
N ILE A 33 6.83 9.93 15.37
CA ILE A 33 6.47 11.26 14.87
C ILE A 33 4.96 11.38 14.65
N GLY A 34 4.33 10.33 14.09
CA GLY A 34 2.89 10.28 13.87
C GLY A 34 2.10 10.32 15.17
N GLN A 35 2.51 9.56 16.18
CA GLN A 35 1.88 9.59 17.51
C GLN A 35 2.01 10.96 18.17
N GLU A 36 3.20 11.57 18.15
CA GLU A 36 3.48 12.86 18.80
C GLU A 36 2.80 14.04 18.10
N ARG A 37 2.74 14.05 16.77
CA ARG A 37 2.27 15.21 15.99
C ARG A 37 0.85 15.10 15.47
N MET A 38 0.33 13.89 15.27
CA MET A 38 -0.97 13.68 14.63
C MET A 38 -2.03 13.05 15.54
N GLY A 39 -1.62 12.49 16.69
CA GLY A 39 -2.54 11.99 17.72
C GLY A 39 -3.61 11.04 17.18
N GLU A 40 -4.87 11.48 17.23
CA GLU A 40 -6.03 10.69 16.80
C GLU A 40 -5.98 10.29 15.31
N ALA A 41 -5.45 11.16 14.44
CA ALA A 41 -5.35 10.84 13.02
C ALA A 41 -4.39 9.66 12.77
N TYR A 42 -3.27 9.60 13.51
CA TYR A 42 -2.36 8.47 13.46
C TYR A 42 -2.99 7.21 14.06
N ALA A 43 -3.72 7.34 15.18
CA ALA A 43 -4.44 6.21 15.78
C ALA A 43 -5.47 5.60 14.81
N ASN A 44 -6.18 6.44 14.04
CA ASN A 44 -7.11 5.97 13.01
C ASN A 44 -6.39 5.32 11.83
N LEU A 45 -5.24 5.85 11.41
CA LEU A 45 -4.40 5.22 10.38
C LEU A 45 -3.88 3.85 10.83
N ALA A 46 -3.43 3.73 12.08
CA ALA A 46 -2.88 2.52 12.65
C ALA A 46 -3.91 1.36 12.71
N LYS A 47 -5.21 1.66 12.83
CA LYS A 47 -6.28 0.65 12.73
C LYS A 47 -6.31 -0.06 11.37
N HIS A 48 -5.81 0.59 10.32
CA HIS A 48 -5.75 0.07 8.96
C HIS A 48 -4.41 -0.60 8.64
N LYS A 49 -3.57 -0.87 9.64
CA LYS A 49 -2.27 -1.52 9.48
C LYS A 49 -2.36 -2.87 8.75
N SER A 50 -3.33 -3.70 9.11
CA SER A 50 -3.56 -4.99 8.45
C SER A 50 -3.91 -4.83 6.98
N LEU A 51 -4.76 -3.85 6.65
CA LEU A 51 -5.11 -3.51 5.27
C LEU A 51 -3.86 -3.05 4.48
N GLY A 52 -3.00 -2.24 5.09
CA GLY A 52 -1.72 -1.83 4.49
C GLY A 52 -0.86 -3.03 4.07
N TRP A 53 -0.72 -4.02 4.93
CA TRP A 53 0.00 -5.26 4.62
C TRP A 53 -0.67 -6.08 3.51
N VAL A 54 -2.00 -6.19 3.54
CA VAL A 54 -2.76 -6.87 2.46
C VAL A 54 -2.52 -6.17 1.13
N CYS A 55 -2.66 -4.84 1.08
CA CYS A 55 -2.40 -4.06 -0.12
C CYS A 55 -0.95 -4.21 -0.62
N PHE A 56 0.03 -4.25 0.30
CA PHE A 56 1.44 -4.44 -0.05
C PHE A 56 1.68 -5.80 -0.71
N PHE A 57 1.22 -6.91 -0.10
CA PHE A 57 1.47 -8.23 -0.68
C PHE A 57 0.59 -8.53 -1.89
N VAL A 58 -0.72 -8.29 -1.80
CA VAL A 58 -1.65 -8.58 -2.91
C VAL A 58 -1.35 -7.68 -4.10
N GLY A 59 -1.18 -6.38 -3.87
CA GLY A 59 -0.83 -5.44 -4.94
C GLY A 59 0.53 -5.76 -5.55
N GLY A 60 1.52 -6.13 -4.73
CA GLY A 60 2.87 -6.47 -5.20
C GLY A 60 2.89 -7.74 -6.04
N LEU A 61 2.31 -8.83 -5.55
CA LEU A 61 2.23 -10.11 -6.27
C LEU A 61 1.43 -9.96 -7.57
N TRP A 62 0.30 -9.25 -7.53
CA TRP A 62 -0.51 -9.00 -8.72
C TRP A 62 0.21 -8.10 -9.73
N SER A 63 0.91 -7.06 -9.28
CA SER A 63 1.72 -6.22 -10.17
C SER A 63 2.81 -7.04 -10.88
N VAL A 64 3.51 -7.91 -10.15
CA VAL A 64 4.53 -8.81 -10.72
C VAL A 64 3.89 -9.76 -11.75
N GLN A 65 2.74 -10.34 -11.43
CA GLN A 65 1.98 -11.20 -12.34
C GLN A 65 1.58 -10.46 -13.63
N ASN A 66 1.08 -9.23 -13.53
CA ASN A 66 0.67 -8.42 -14.68
C ASN A 66 1.87 -8.10 -15.59
N VAL A 67 3.02 -7.73 -15.00
CA VAL A 67 4.24 -7.47 -15.77
C VAL A 67 4.68 -8.75 -16.50
N TRP A 68 4.66 -9.88 -15.80
CA TRP A 68 5.05 -11.17 -16.36
C TRP A 68 4.20 -11.58 -17.57
N TYR A 69 2.87 -11.50 -17.46
CA TYR A 69 1.98 -11.83 -18.57
C TYR A 69 2.07 -10.87 -19.75
N THR A 70 2.42 -9.61 -19.51
CA THR A 70 2.59 -8.61 -20.58
C THR A 70 3.95 -8.75 -21.27
N SER A 71 4.94 -9.38 -20.62
CA SER A 71 6.28 -9.60 -21.17
C SER A 71 6.47 -10.90 -21.96
N LEU A 72 5.48 -11.80 -21.92
CA LEU A 72 5.40 -13.06 -22.66
C LEU A 72 4.65 -12.87 -23.99
#